data_AF-A0A1I2TAN3-F1
#
_entry.id   AF-A0A1I2TAN3-F1
#
_cell.length_a   1.000
_cell.length_b   1.000
_cell.length_c   1.000
_cell.angle_alpha   90.00
_cell.angle_beta   90.00
_cell.angle_gamma   90.00
#
_symmetry.space_group_name_H-M   'P 1'
#
loop_
_entity.id
_entity.type
_entity.pdbx_description
1 polymer ?
#
loop_
_entity_poly.entity_id
_entity_poly.type
_entity_poly.pdbx_seq_one_letter_code
_entity_poly.pdbx_strand_id
1 'polypeptide(L)' 'MAQLNITLNQEEILQLLSKDHDQAFRELLRKSLNSILMAESTAQLKAEPYERSEERTDSRNGTRERELKT' A
#
# COMPACT_ATOMS: atom_id res chain seq x y z
N MET A 1 -1.52 14.79 -4.05
CA MET A 1 -1.57 13.66 -5.01
C MET A 1 -0.53 12.64 -4.56
N ALA A 2 -0.92 11.39 -4.37
CA ALA A 2 0.01 10.34 -3.94
C ALA A 2 0.87 9.89 -5.15
N GLN A 3 2.20 9.86 -4.99
CA GLN A 3 3.13 9.29 -5.96
C GLN A 3 3.54 7.91 -5.49
N LEU A 4 3.60 6.94 -6.40
CA LEU A 4 3.85 5.55 -6.06
C LEU A 4 5.14 5.04 -6.72
N ASN A 5 6.16 4.85 -5.90
CA ASN A 5 7.44 4.29 -6.31
C ASN A 5 7.46 2.81 -5.93
N ILE A 6 7.20 1.92 -6.88
CA ILE A 6 7.33 0.48 -6.65
C ILE A 6 8.78 0.07 -6.90
N THR A 7 9.52 -0.20 -5.84
CA THR A 7 10.82 -0.87 -5.92
C THR A 7 10.61 -2.37 -5.75
N LEU A 8 10.59 -3.11 -6.87
CA LEU A 8 10.55 -4.57 -6.87
C LEU A 8 11.97 -5.13 -6.97
N ASN A 9 12.28 -6.13 -6.15
CA ASN A 9 13.57 -6.81 -6.22
C ASN A 9 13.60 -7.77 -7.43
N GLN A 10 14.76 -7.94 -8.07
CA GLN A 10 14.91 -8.77 -9.28
C GLN A 10 14.51 -10.23 -9.04
N GLU A 11 14.73 -10.74 -7.83
CA GLU A 11 14.31 -12.07 -7.38
C GLU A 11 12.78 -12.20 -7.25
N GLU A 12 12.08 -11.13 -6.83
CA GLU A 12 10.61 -11.12 -6.77
C GLU A 12 10.01 -11.18 -8.18
N ILE A 13 10.59 -10.47 -9.15
CA ILE A 13 10.18 -10.50 -10.56
C ILE A 13 10.41 -11.90 -11.15
N LEU A 14 11.55 -12.52 -10.85
CA LEU A 14 11.86 -13.87 -11.33
C LEU A 14 10.95 -14.93 -10.71
N GLN A 15 10.61 -14.82 -9.42
CA GLN A 15 9.61 -15.67 -8.78
C GLN A 15 8.19 -15.46 -9.35
N LEU A 16 7.82 -14.20 -9.61
CA LEU A 16 6.57 -13.81 -10.30
C LEU A 16 6.43 -14.45 -11.68
N LEU A 17 7.53 -14.63 -12.40
CA LEU A 17 7.55 -15.14 -13.76
C LEU A 17 7.65 -16.67 -13.88
N SER A 18 8.00 -17.39 -12.81
CA SER A 18 8.45 -18.80 -12.92
C SER A 18 7.55 -19.85 -12.27
N LYS A 19 6.59 -19.49 -11.40
CA LYS A 19 5.81 -20.49 -10.63
C LYS A 19 4.29 -20.37 -10.72
N ASP A 20 3.72 -19.19 -10.48
CA ASP A 20 2.27 -18.97 -10.48
C ASP A 20 1.95 -17.49 -10.74
N HIS A 21 1.81 -17.13 -12.01
CA HIS A 21 1.60 -15.74 -12.44
C HIS A 21 0.38 -15.09 -11.76
N ASP A 22 -0.73 -15.82 -11.62
CA ASP A 22 -1.98 -15.27 -11.09
C ASP A 22 -1.90 -14.95 -9.59
N GLN A 23 -1.33 -15.84 -8.77
CA GLN A 23 -1.15 -15.57 -7.34
C GLN A 23 -0.16 -14.45 -7.11
N ALA A 24 0.95 -14.49 -7.84
CA ALA A 24 1.99 -13.49 -7.69
C ALA A 24 1.49 -12.10 -8.13
N PHE A 25 0.70 -12.02 -9.22
CA PHE A 25 0.04 -10.78 -9.64
C PHE A 25 -0.99 -10.27 -8.62
N ARG A 26 -1.79 -11.15 -8.01
CA ARG A 26 -2.73 -10.79 -6.93
C ARG A 26 -2.02 -10.17 -5.73
N GLU A 27 -0.92 -10.77 -5.28
CA GLU A 27 -0.12 -10.23 -4.17
C GLU A 27 0.54 -8.89 -4.53
N LEU A 28 0.99 -8.74 -5.78
CA LEU A 28 1.52 -7.46 -6.28
C LEU A 28 0.46 -6.35 -6.26
N LEU A 29 -0.74 -6.67 -6.77
CA LEU A 29 -1.90 -5.76 -6.75
C LEU A 29 -2.32 -5.41 -5.32
N ARG A 30 -2.34 -6.40 -4.42
CA ARG A 30 -2.65 -6.18 -3.01
C ARG A 30 -1.65 -5.24 -2.36
N LYS A 31 -0.35 -5.46 -2.54
CA LYS A 31 0.70 -4.62 -1.99
C LYS A 31 0.66 -3.20 -2.55
N SER A 32 0.43 -3.04 -3.86
CA SER A 32 0.35 -1.72 -4.48
C SER A 32 -0.88 -0.94 -4.04
N LEU A 33 -2.05 -1.58 -3.96
CA LEU A 33 -3.27 -0.93 -3.46
C LEU A 33 -3.12 -0.52 -1.98
N ASN A 34 -2.53 -1.38 -1.15
CA ASN A 34 -2.28 -1.05 0.26
C ASN A 34 -1.35 0.16 0.42
N SER A 35 -0.30 0.28 -0.41
CA SER A 35 0.60 1.43 -0.33
C SER A 35 -0.07 2.73 -0.78
N ILE A 36 -0.93 2.71 -1.82
CA ILE A 36 -1.76 3.87 -2.20
C ILE A 36 -2.61 4.32 -1.02
N LEU A 37 -3.36 3.39 -0.42
CA LEU A 37 -4.29 3.71 0.67
C LEU A 37 -3.57 4.29 1.89
N MET A 38 -2.37 3.79 2.20
CA MET A 38 -1.56 4.36 3.29
C MET A 38 -1.10 5.78 2.96
N ALA A 39 -0.63 6.04 1.75
CA ALA A 39 -0.19 7.37 1.31
C ALA A 39 -1.34 8.38 1.22
N GLU A 40 -2.53 7.95 0.81
CA GLU A 40 -3.73 8.79 0.83
C GLU A 40 -4.17 9.09 2.27
N SER A 41 -4.11 8.09 3.16
CA SER A 41 -4.39 8.28 4.58
C SER A 41 -3.43 9.28 5.23
N THR A 42 -2.12 9.19 4.99
CA THR A 42 -1.15 10.15 5.52
C THR A 42 -1.39 11.56 4.99
N ALA A 43 -1.66 11.69 3.68
CA ALA A 43 -1.97 12.98 3.06
C ALA A 43 -3.26 13.60 3.60
N GLN A 44 -4.31 12.80 3.84
CA GLN A 44 -5.58 13.28 4.41
C GLN A 44 -5.43 13.72 5.86
N LEU A 45 -4.68 12.95 6.66
CA LEU A 45 -4.40 13.24 8.06
C LEU A 45 -3.39 14.37 8.25
N LYS A 46 -2.63 14.71 7.20
CA LYS A 46 -1.50 15.66 7.22
C LYS A 46 -0.44 15.33 8.30
N ALA A 47 -0.29 14.04 8.58
CA ALA A 47 0.62 13.55 9.61
C ALA A 47 1.03 12.09 9.31
N GLU A 48 2.31 11.80 9.42
CA GLU A 48 2.83 10.43 9.37
C GLU A 48 2.45 9.63 10.65
N PRO A 49 2.61 8.30 10.65
CA PRO A 49 2.40 7.49 11.85
C PRO A 49 3.26 7.97 13.03
N TYR A 50 2.61 8.23 14.16
CA TYR A 50 3.24 8.73 15.39
C TYR A 50 3.90 10.11 15.29
N GLU A 51 3.71 10.83 14.19
CA GLU A 51 4.22 12.18 14.03
C GLU A 51 3.36 13.19 14.80
N ARG A 52 4.03 14.12 15.48
CA ARG A 52 3.38 15.28 16.11
C ARG A 52 3.31 16.43 15.11
N SER A 53 2.12 16.60 14.52
CA SER A 53 1.80 17.71 13.64
C SER A 53 0.66 18.54 14.23
N GLU A 54 0.80 19.86 14.20
CA GLU A 54 -0.27 20.81 14.58
C GLU A 54 -1.37 20.87 13.50
N GLU A 55 -1.05 20.54 12.25
CA GLU A 55 -2.00 20.50 11.13
C GLU A 55 -2.83 19.21 11.08
N ARG A 56 -2.59 18.28 12.01
CA ARG A 56 -3.25 16.98 12.05
C ARG A 56 -4.76 17.15 12.20
N THR A 57 -5.50 16.61 11.24
CA THR A 57 -6.96 16.76 11.16
C THR A 57 -7.73 15.69 11.92
N ASP A 58 -7.20 14.47 12.03
CA ASP A 58 -7.87 13.33 12.68
C ASP A 58 -6.86 12.30 13.22
N SER A 59 -7.34 11.15 13.72
CA SER A 59 -6.55 10.04 14.26
C SER A 59 -6.82 8.73 13.51
N ARG A 60 -5.78 7.91 13.32
CA ARG A 60 -5.91 6.58 12.72
C ARG A 60 -6.60 5.62 13.69
N ASN A 61 -7.63 4.90 13.22
CA ASN A 61 -8.37 3.92 14.00
C ASN A 61 -8.19 2.49 13.45
N GLY A 62 -6.94 2.03 13.38
CA GLY A 62 -6.60 0.68 12.92
C GLY A 62 -6.83 0.44 11.42
N THR A 63 -6.93 -0.84 11.05
CA THR A 63 -7.18 -1.29 9.68
C THR A 63 -8.34 -2.29 9.65
N ARG A 64 -8.98 -2.44 8.50
CA ARG A 64 -10.06 -3.41 8.30
C ARG A 64 -9.77 -4.24 7.06
N GLU A 65 -9.91 -5.56 7.18
CA GLU A 65 -9.81 -6.46 6.04
C GLU A 65 -11.02 -6.29 5.12
N ARG A 66 -10.76 -6.21 3.81
CA ARG A 66 -11.77 -6.13 2.76
C ARG A 66 -11.39 -7.05 1.63
N GLU A 67 -12.25 -8.02 1.34
CA GLU A 67 -12.13 -8.83 0.14
C GLU A 67 -12.47 -7.99 -1.10
N LEU A 68 -11.59 -8.02 -2.10
CA LEU A 68 -11.81 -7.40 -3.40
C LEU A 68 -12.26 -8.47 -4.38
N LYS A 69 -13.45 -8.28 -4.97
CA LYS A 69 -13.85 -9.03 -6.16
C LYS A 69 -13.35 -8.25 -7.37
N THR A 70 -12.18 -8.63 -7.87
CA THR A 70 -11.57 -8.12 -9.11
C THR A 70 -12.04 -8.92 -10.31
#